data_AF-A0A9F2WCZ9-F1
#
_entry.id   AF-A0A9F2WCZ9-F1
#
_cell.length_a   1.000
_cell.length_b   1.000
_cell.length_c   1.000
_cell.angle_alpha   90.00
_cell.angle_beta   90.00
_cell.angle_gamma   90.00
#
_symmetry.space_group_name_H-M   'P 1'
#
loop_
_entity.id
_entity.type
_entity.pdbx_description
1 polymer ?
#
loop_
_entity_poly.entity_id
_entity_poly.type
_entity_poly.pdbx_seq_one_letter_code
_entity_poly.pdbx_strand_id
1 'polypeptide(L)'
;DKMFPVYGFGARIPPDYKVSHDFAINFNEDNPECAGIQGVVEAYQNCLPKLQLYGPTNIAPIIQKVAKSASEETNTKEASQYFILLILTDGVITDMADTREAIVHASHLPMSVIIVGVGNADFSDMQMLDGDDGILRSPKGEPVLRDIVQFVPFRNFKHASPAALAKSVLAEVPNQVVDYYNGKAIKPKCMSEYESSRTLAP
;
A
#
# COMPACT_ATOMS: atom_id res chain seq x y z
N ASP A 1 -13.39 -11.80 -1.23
CA ASP A 1 -13.38 -12.29 0.17
C ASP A 1 -13.74 -11.21 1.21
N LYS A 2 -13.47 -9.91 0.97
CA LYS A 2 -13.55 -8.83 2.00
C LYS A 2 -12.57 -9.07 3.16
N MET A 3 -11.45 -9.74 2.85
CA MET A 3 -10.36 -9.98 3.77
C MET A 3 -9.24 -9.01 3.45
N PHE A 4 -8.74 -8.31 4.46
CA PHE A 4 -7.73 -7.27 4.29
C PHE A 4 -6.49 -7.64 5.11
N PRO A 5 -5.34 -7.92 4.49
CA PRO A 5 -4.08 -7.99 5.21
C PRO A 5 -3.78 -6.64 5.85
N VAL A 6 -3.51 -6.61 7.16
CA VAL A 6 -3.20 -5.37 7.87
C VAL A 6 -1.91 -5.51 8.68
N TYR A 7 -1.03 -4.54 8.47
CA TYR A 7 0.30 -4.52 9.06
C TYR A 7 0.57 -3.21 9.78
N GLY A 8 1.43 -3.29 10.79
CA GLY A 8 2.01 -2.14 11.47
C GLY A 8 3.50 -2.04 11.18
N PHE A 9 4.05 -0.85 11.38
CA PHE A 9 5.47 -0.57 11.20
C PHE A 9 5.95 0.48 12.21
N GLY A 10 7.24 0.46 12.55
CA GLY A 10 7.82 1.45 13.46
C GLY A 10 7.44 1.25 14.92
N ALA A 11 7.22 0.00 15.36
CA ALA A 11 6.90 -0.29 16.75
C ALA A 11 7.76 -1.43 17.29
N ARG A 12 7.96 -1.44 18.61
CA ARG A 12 8.50 -2.61 19.31
C ARG A 12 7.34 -3.52 19.71
N ILE A 13 7.38 -4.76 19.23
CA ILE A 13 6.29 -5.74 19.38
C ILE A 13 6.61 -6.75 20.48
N PRO A 14 5.63 -7.16 21.32
CA PRO A 14 5.83 -8.25 22.26
C PRO A 14 6.09 -9.59 21.53
N PRO A 15 6.74 -10.58 22.18
CA PRO A 15 7.19 -10.57 23.57
C PRO A 15 8.59 -9.99 23.77
N ASP A 16 9.40 -9.91 22.72
CA ASP A 16 10.82 -9.53 22.81
C ASP A 16 11.07 -8.02 22.64
N TYR A 17 10.03 -7.26 22.26
CA TYR A 17 10.07 -5.81 22.07
C TYR A 17 11.19 -5.37 21.12
N LYS A 18 11.42 -6.17 20.07
CA LYS A 18 12.26 -5.76 18.94
C LYS A 18 11.48 -4.84 18.01
N VAL A 19 12.20 -3.90 17.42
CA VAL A 19 11.64 -2.99 16.41
C VAL A 19 11.24 -3.82 15.19
N SER A 20 9.99 -3.67 14.77
CA SER A 20 9.46 -4.26 13.56
C SER A 20 8.88 -3.17 12.65
N HIS A 21 9.02 -3.38 11.35
CA HIS A 21 8.56 -2.47 10.30
C HIS A 21 7.51 -3.10 9.37
N ASP A 22 6.99 -4.28 9.70
CA ASP A 22 6.04 -4.99 8.85
C ASP A 22 5.21 -6.08 9.57
N PHE A 23 4.95 -5.96 10.87
CA PHE A 23 4.26 -6.98 11.65
C PHE A 23 2.74 -7.01 11.41
N ALA A 24 2.11 -8.18 11.52
CA ALA A 24 0.66 -8.33 11.45
C ALA A 24 -0.01 -7.74 12.70
N ILE A 25 -0.95 -6.80 12.53
CA ILE A 25 -1.56 -6.12 13.69
C ILE A 25 -2.49 -7.03 14.51
N ASN A 26 -2.94 -8.13 13.91
CA ASN A 26 -3.71 -9.17 14.59
C ASN A 26 -2.81 -10.17 15.36
N PHE A 27 -1.49 -9.99 15.36
CA PHE A 27 -0.46 -10.87 15.94
C PHE A 27 -0.46 -12.30 15.37
N ASN A 28 -0.98 -12.48 14.15
CA ASN A 28 -0.91 -13.73 13.41
C ASN A 28 -0.15 -13.50 12.09
N GLU A 29 1.16 -13.74 12.10
CA GLU A 29 2.00 -13.56 10.90
C GLU A 29 1.66 -14.55 9.79
N ASP A 30 1.14 -15.73 10.11
CA ASP A 30 0.72 -16.73 9.13
C ASP A 30 -0.59 -16.32 8.42
N ASN A 31 -1.43 -15.52 9.09
CA ASN A 31 -2.65 -14.98 8.51
C ASN A 31 -2.89 -13.54 9.01
N PRO A 32 -2.39 -12.52 8.31
CA PRO A 32 -2.54 -11.11 8.66
C PRO A 32 -3.91 -10.53 8.30
N GLU A 33 -4.84 -11.36 7.79
CA GLU A 33 -6.11 -10.88 7.28
C GLU A 33 -7.11 -10.50 8.39
N CYS A 34 -7.79 -9.39 8.15
CA CYS A 34 -8.89 -8.88 8.96
C CYS A 34 -10.19 -8.90 8.14
N ALA A 35 -11.28 -9.40 8.75
CA ALA A 35 -12.57 -9.50 8.09
C ALA A 35 -13.29 -8.14 8.04
N GLY A 36 -13.33 -7.52 6.86
CA GLY A 36 -13.96 -6.23 6.64
C GLY A 36 -13.27 -5.07 7.38
N ILE A 37 -13.73 -3.84 7.11
CA ILE A 37 -13.19 -2.63 7.76
C ILE A 37 -13.38 -2.65 9.28
N GLN A 38 -14.48 -3.23 9.75
CA GLN A 38 -14.73 -3.37 11.18
C GLN A 38 -13.64 -4.24 11.85
N GLY A 39 -13.26 -5.36 11.23
CA GLY A 39 -12.16 -6.20 11.71
C GLY A 39 -10.82 -5.47 11.72
N VAL A 40 -10.56 -4.62 10.72
CA VAL A 40 -9.35 -3.76 10.70
C VAL A 40 -9.32 -2.82 11.91
N VAL A 41 -10.44 -2.14 12.21
CA VAL A 41 -10.54 -1.20 13.33
C VAL A 41 -10.38 -1.93 14.67
N GLU A 42 -11.01 -3.10 14.84
CA GLU A 42 -10.90 -3.91 16.04
C GLU A 42 -9.47 -4.43 16.24
N ALA A 43 -8.82 -4.93 15.18
CA ALA A 43 -7.42 -5.36 15.24
C ALA A 43 -6.50 -4.20 15.64
N TYR A 44 -6.70 -3.01 15.07
CA TYR A 44 -5.93 -1.82 15.42
C TYR A 44 -6.09 -1.44 16.89
N GLN A 45 -7.33 -1.38 17.39
CA GLN A 45 -7.63 -1.06 18.80
C GLN A 45 -7.07 -2.10 19.79
N ASN A 46 -7.03 -3.37 19.39
CA ASN A 46 -6.47 -4.46 20.20
C ASN A 46 -4.93 -4.51 20.16
N CYS A 47 -4.35 -4.05 19.05
CA CYS A 47 -2.91 -4.01 18.83
C CYS A 47 -2.25 -2.88 19.62
N LEU A 48 -2.77 -1.66 19.47
CA LEU A 48 -2.14 -0.44 19.95
C LEU A 48 -1.71 -0.46 21.44
N PRO A 49 -2.53 -0.95 22.40
CA PRO A 49 -2.15 -0.98 23.81
C PRO A 49 -1.00 -1.94 24.14
N LYS A 50 -0.70 -2.88 23.25
CA LYS A 50 0.36 -3.89 23.42
C LYS A 50 1.69 -3.46 22.82
N LEU A 51 1.68 -2.41 21.99
CA LEU A 51 2.86 -1.91 21.29
C LEU A 51 3.60 -0.88 22.14
N GLN A 52 4.91 -0.86 22.00
CA GLN A 52 5.69 0.33 22.33
C GLN A 52 5.95 1.09 21.03
N LEU A 53 5.25 2.21 20.84
CA LEU A 53 5.46 3.10 19.70
C LEU A 53 6.92 3.53 19.68
N TYR A 54 7.55 3.44 18.51
CA TYR A 54 8.98 3.67 18.37
C TYR A 54 9.27 4.31 16.99
N GLY A 55 10.55 4.43 16.66
CA GLY A 55 11.00 4.86 15.34
C GLY A 55 12.19 4.01 14.88
N PRO A 56 12.64 4.17 13.65
CA PRO A 56 12.31 5.26 12.75
C PRO A 56 11.07 4.93 11.87
N THR A 57 10.62 5.88 11.05
CA THR A 57 9.47 5.69 10.15
C THR A 57 9.96 5.12 8.82
N ASN A 58 10.22 3.81 8.81
CA ASN A 58 10.66 3.09 7.63
C ASN A 58 9.47 2.41 6.93
N ILE A 59 9.25 2.73 5.65
CA ILE A 59 8.12 2.19 4.87
C ILE A 59 8.56 1.27 3.73
N ALA A 60 9.85 1.21 3.40
CA ALA A 60 10.34 0.28 2.38
C ALA A 60 10.00 -1.19 2.71
N PRO A 61 10.08 -1.67 3.97
CA PRO A 61 9.75 -3.05 4.30
C PRO A 61 8.30 -3.42 3.97
N ILE A 62 7.33 -2.53 4.26
CA ILE A 62 5.92 -2.83 3.99
C ILE A 62 5.59 -2.79 2.49
N ILE A 63 6.22 -1.87 1.73
CA ILE A 63 6.09 -1.85 0.26
C ILE A 63 6.64 -3.15 -0.32
N GLN A 64 7.82 -3.60 0.11
CA GLN A 64 8.44 -4.84 -0.36
C GLN A 64 7.60 -6.08 -0.01
N LYS A 65 6.98 -6.11 1.18
CA LYS A 65 6.10 -7.20 1.61
C LYS A 65 4.90 -7.35 0.67
N VAL A 66 4.21 -6.26 0.36
CA VAL A 66 3.07 -6.29 -0.56
C VAL A 66 3.52 -6.54 -2.00
N ALA A 67 4.67 -5.99 -2.41
CA ALA A 67 5.26 -6.27 -3.72
C ALA A 67 5.52 -7.77 -3.92
N LYS A 68 6.00 -8.48 -2.90
CA LYS A 68 6.17 -9.93 -2.96
C LYS A 68 4.84 -10.63 -3.28
N SER A 69 3.75 -10.33 -2.57
CA SER A 69 2.43 -10.88 -2.86
C SER A 69 1.94 -10.52 -4.26
N ALA A 70 2.09 -9.26 -4.67
CA ALA A 70 1.71 -8.80 -6.01
C ALA A 70 2.52 -9.49 -7.12
N SER A 71 3.77 -9.88 -6.85
CA SER A 71 4.63 -10.57 -7.83
C SER A 71 4.11 -11.97 -8.16
N GLU A 72 3.47 -12.66 -7.22
CA GLU A 72 2.94 -14.02 -7.43
C GLU A 72 1.83 -14.02 -8.50
N GLU A 73 1.03 -12.95 -8.55
CA GLU A 73 -0.03 -12.73 -9.54
C GLU A 73 0.49 -12.47 -10.94
N THR A 74 1.75 -12.06 -11.11
CA THR A 74 2.30 -11.80 -12.47
C THR A 74 2.38 -13.07 -13.33
N ASN A 75 2.36 -14.26 -12.71
CA ASN A 75 2.46 -15.54 -13.40
C ASN A 75 1.15 -16.02 -14.02
N THR A 76 0.00 -15.48 -13.60
CA THR A 76 -1.32 -15.92 -14.09
C THR A 76 -1.57 -15.52 -15.55
N LYS A 77 -0.88 -14.47 -16.04
CA LYS A 77 -1.12 -13.78 -17.32
C LYS A 77 -2.56 -13.28 -17.48
N GLU A 78 -3.27 -13.11 -16.38
CA GLU A 78 -4.65 -12.66 -16.35
C GLU A 78 -4.78 -11.43 -15.45
N ALA A 79 -5.83 -10.64 -15.65
CA ALA A 79 -6.20 -9.55 -14.74
C ALA A 79 -7.00 -10.11 -13.55
N SER A 80 -6.38 -11.01 -12.78
CA SER A 80 -7.00 -11.70 -11.64
C SER A 80 -7.05 -10.83 -10.39
N GLN A 81 -5.92 -10.21 -10.02
CA GLN A 81 -5.82 -9.39 -8.82
C GLN A 81 -4.94 -8.15 -9.06
N TYR A 82 -5.28 -7.07 -8.35
CA TYR A 82 -4.51 -5.84 -8.28
C TYR A 82 -4.52 -5.35 -6.82
N PHE A 83 -3.36 -4.97 -6.30
CA PHE A 83 -3.20 -4.62 -4.89
C PHE A 83 -3.15 -3.09 -4.70
N ILE A 84 -3.81 -2.59 -3.66
CA ILE A 84 -3.71 -1.19 -3.26
C ILE A 84 -3.20 -1.18 -1.82
N LEU A 85 -1.96 -0.76 -1.62
CA LEU A 85 -1.37 -0.58 -0.30
C LEU A 85 -1.68 0.83 0.22
N LEU A 86 -2.55 0.93 1.22
CA LEU A 86 -2.82 2.18 1.93
C LEU A 86 -1.93 2.29 3.17
N ILE A 87 -1.05 3.28 3.19
CA ILE A 87 -0.15 3.61 4.31
C ILE A 87 -0.68 4.83 5.04
N LEU A 88 -0.90 4.72 6.35
CA LEU A 88 -1.20 5.84 7.23
C LEU A 88 0.04 6.14 8.06
N THR A 89 0.53 7.38 8.03
CA THR A 89 1.73 7.78 8.79
C THR A 89 1.60 9.21 9.30
N ASP A 90 2.20 9.51 10.45
CA ASP A 90 2.21 10.84 11.05
C ASP A 90 3.59 11.52 11.03
N GLY A 91 4.60 10.84 10.49
CA GLY A 91 6.00 11.26 10.52
C GLY A 91 6.69 11.18 9.17
N VAL A 92 7.89 11.76 9.11
CA VAL A 92 8.76 11.82 7.91
C VAL A 92 9.36 10.44 7.63
N ILE A 93 9.40 10.02 6.36
CA ILE A 93 10.04 8.76 5.95
C ILE A 93 11.55 8.88 6.16
N THR A 94 12.13 7.92 6.88
CA THR A 94 13.56 7.93 7.21
C THR A 94 14.41 7.07 6.28
N ASP A 95 13.82 6.07 5.64
CA ASP A 95 14.46 5.15 4.69
C ASP A 95 14.20 5.54 3.24
N MET A 96 14.33 6.83 2.91
CA MET A 96 13.97 7.36 1.59
C MET A 96 14.68 6.66 0.42
N ALA A 97 15.96 6.31 0.59
CA ALA A 97 16.72 5.59 -0.44
C ALA A 97 16.12 4.20 -0.73
N ASP A 98 15.82 3.44 0.31
CA ASP A 98 15.25 2.09 0.22
C ASP A 98 13.80 2.14 -0.26
N THR A 99 13.04 3.16 0.18
CA THR A 99 11.67 3.41 -0.25
C THR A 99 11.62 3.67 -1.76
N ARG A 100 12.54 4.50 -2.29
CA ARG A 100 12.65 4.74 -3.74
C ARG A 100 12.99 3.47 -4.52
N GLU A 101 13.89 2.63 -4.00
CA GLU A 101 14.22 1.35 -4.63
C GLU A 101 13.01 0.39 -4.61
N ALA A 102 12.28 0.33 -3.50
CA ALA A 102 11.06 -0.47 -3.36
C ALA A 102 9.95 -0.01 -4.33
N ILE A 103 9.75 1.31 -4.49
CA ILE A 103 8.75 1.86 -5.42
C ILE A 103 9.14 1.56 -6.88
N VAL A 104 10.41 1.75 -7.26
CA VAL A 104 10.88 1.41 -8.61
C VAL A 104 10.67 -0.07 -8.92
N HIS A 105 10.97 -0.96 -7.97
CA HIS A 105 10.66 -2.37 -8.11
C HIS A 105 9.15 -2.62 -8.26
N ALA A 106 8.34 -2.09 -7.34
CA ALA A 106 6.89 -2.25 -7.32
C ALA A 106 6.19 -1.71 -8.57
N SER A 107 6.78 -0.73 -9.27
CA SER A 107 6.22 -0.18 -10.51
C SER A 107 6.02 -1.23 -11.62
N HIS A 108 6.72 -2.37 -11.54
CA HIS A 108 6.62 -3.48 -12.49
C HIS A 108 5.49 -4.48 -12.18
N LEU A 109 4.85 -4.35 -11.02
CA LEU A 109 3.93 -5.32 -10.41
C LEU A 109 2.48 -4.79 -10.41
N PRO A 110 1.44 -5.63 -10.26
CA PRO A 110 0.03 -5.21 -10.23
C PRO A 110 -0.33 -4.56 -8.87
N MET A 111 0.30 -3.44 -8.53
CA MET A 111 0.01 -2.74 -7.27
C MET A 111 0.14 -1.21 -7.36
N SER A 112 -0.58 -0.53 -6.48
CA SER A 112 -0.45 0.91 -6.19
C SER A 112 -0.16 1.12 -4.71
N VAL A 113 0.46 2.26 -4.39
CA VAL A 113 0.74 2.70 -3.02
C VAL A 113 0.03 4.04 -2.80
N ILE A 114 -0.76 4.14 -1.75
CA ILE A 114 -1.39 5.37 -1.31
C ILE A 114 -0.80 5.72 0.05
N ILE A 115 -0.26 6.92 0.20
CA ILE A 115 0.29 7.42 1.46
C ILE A 115 -0.60 8.55 1.95
N VAL A 116 -1.19 8.38 3.14
CA VAL A 116 -1.98 9.42 3.80
C VAL A 116 -1.23 9.94 5.02
N GLY A 117 -0.80 11.20 4.93
CA GLY A 117 -0.10 11.90 6.02
C GLY A 117 -1.08 12.48 7.04
N VAL A 118 -1.03 12.00 8.28
CA VAL A 118 -1.86 12.46 9.40
C VAL A 118 -1.05 13.38 10.30
N GLY A 119 -1.69 14.36 10.95
CA GLY A 119 -0.99 15.29 11.84
C GLY A 119 -0.33 16.45 11.10
N ASN A 120 0.78 16.96 11.67
CA ASN A 120 1.37 18.24 11.28
C ASN A 120 2.85 18.17 10.88
N ALA A 121 3.42 16.98 10.67
CA ALA A 121 4.81 16.83 10.23
C ALA A 121 5.09 17.52 8.88
N ASP A 122 6.37 17.63 8.52
CA ASP A 122 6.78 18.04 7.17
C ASP A 122 6.61 16.83 6.22
N PHE A 123 5.85 17.01 5.14
CA PHE A 123 5.58 15.95 4.18
C PHE A 123 6.20 16.21 2.80
N SER A 124 7.19 17.12 2.72
CA SER A 124 7.90 17.43 1.47
C SER A 124 8.50 16.17 0.83
N ASP A 125 9.03 15.27 1.66
CA ASP A 125 9.56 13.98 1.25
C ASP A 125 8.51 13.05 0.61
N MET A 126 7.27 13.08 1.09
CA MET A 126 6.18 12.29 0.52
C MET A 126 5.67 12.89 -0.79
N GLN A 127 5.67 14.22 -0.92
CA GLN A 127 5.32 14.90 -2.17
C GLN A 127 6.30 14.52 -3.29
N MET A 128 7.58 14.35 -2.97
CA MET A 128 8.57 13.86 -3.93
C MET A 128 8.26 12.45 -4.47
N LEU A 129 7.53 11.63 -3.69
CA LEU A 129 7.18 10.25 -4.10
C LEU A 129 5.97 10.20 -5.03
N ASP A 130 5.10 11.21 -5.02
CA ASP A 130 3.77 11.28 -5.69
C ASP A 130 3.83 11.38 -7.23
N GLY A 131 5.03 11.34 -7.85
CA GLY A 131 5.21 11.30 -9.31
C GLY A 131 4.82 12.56 -10.11
N ASP A 132 3.95 13.42 -9.56
CA ASP A 132 3.43 14.65 -10.16
C ASP A 132 4.52 15.67 -10.53
N ASP A 133 5.56 15.79 -9.71
CA ASP A 133 6.68 16.72 -9.90
C ASP A 133 7.83 16.13 -10.74
N GLY A 134 7.67 14.91 -11.26
CA GLY A 134 8.62 14.28 -12.18
C GLY A 134 8.84 12.79 -11.93
N ILE A 135 9.58 12.17 -12.84
CA ILE A 135 9.84 10.73 -12.81
C ILE A 135 10.70 10.37 -11.58
N LEU A 136 10.11 9.67 -10.62
CA LEU A 136 10.82 9.09 -9.48
C LEU A 136 11.90 8.12 -9.98
N ARG A 137 13.09 8.21 -9.37
CA ARG A 137 14.24 7.34 -9.69
C ARG A 137 14.73 6.62 -8.45
N SER A 138 15.34 5.46 -8.60
CA SER A 138 16.11 4.81 -7.52
C SER A 138 17.39 5.59 -7.21
N PRO A 139 18.09 5.31 -6.10
CA PRO A 139 19.42 5.86 -5.85
C PRO A 139 20.45 5.53 -6.95
N LYS A 140 20.23 4.46 -7.71
CA LYS A 140 21.05 4.05 -8.87
C LYS A 140 20.69 4.80 -10.16
N GLY A 141 19.67 5.65 -10.13
CA GLY A 141 19.20 6.46 -11.28
C GLY A 141 18.15 5.79 -12.15
N GLU A 142 17.71 4.57 -11.81
CA GLU A 142 16.70 3.82 -12.56
C GLU A 142 15.32 4.47 -12.37
N PRO A 143 14.60 4.83 -13.44
CA PRO A 143 13.27 5.43 -13.32
C PRO A 143 12.21 4.38 -12.95
N VAL A 144 11.12 4.81 -12.32
CA VAL A 144 9.90 4.02 -12.25
C VAL A 144 9.37 3.70 -13.66
N LEU A 145 8.80 2.51 -13.85
CA LEU A 145 8.20 2.11 -15.13
C LEU A 145 6.89 2.87 -15.41
N ARG A 146 6.16 3.14 -14.34
CA ARG A 146 4.88 3.86 -14.30
C ARG A 146 4.74 4.50 -12.94
N ASP A 147 3.91 5.53 -12.85
CA ASP A 147 3.55 6.10 -11.57
C ASP A 147 2.63 5.15 -10.79
N ILE A 148 2.87 5.02 -9.49
CA ILE A 148 2.14 4.10 -8.61
C ILE A 148 1.83 4.70 -7.24
N VAL A 149 2.32 5.91 -6.94
CA VAL A 149 2.22 6.49 -5.60
C VAL A 149 1.23 7.63 -5.64
N GLN A 150 0.26 7.62 -4.73
CA GLN A 150 -0.56 8.79 -4.43
C GLN A 150 -0.26 9.28 -3.01
N PHE A 151 0.10 10.54 -2.83
CA PHE A 151 0.22 11.17 -1.52
C PHE A 151 -0.92 12.15 -1.22
N VAL A 152 -1.54 12.00 -0.03
CA VAL A 152 -2.58 12.91 0.43
C VAL A 152 -2.35 13.34 1.88
N PRO A 153 -2.07 14.64 2.15
CA PRO A 153 -2.02 15.15 3.52
C PRO A 153 -3.44 15.30 4.07
N PHE A 154 -3.82 14.44 5.02
CA PHE A 154 -5.16 14.43 5.64
C PHE A 154 -5.54 15.78 6.26
N ARG A 155 -4.55 16.56 6.73
CA ARG A 155 -4.79 17.89 7.30
C ARG A 155 -5.52 18.85 6.36
N ASN A 156 -5.40 18.67 5.04
CA ASN A 156 -6.09 19.50 4.04
C ASN A 156 -7.60 19.21 3.97
N PHE A 157 -8.07 18.11 4.59
CA PHE A 157 -9.44 17.62 4.50
C PHE A 157 -10.17 17.61 5.86
N LYS A 158 -9.61 18.19 6.92
CA LYS A 158 -10.22 18.22 8.28
C LYS A 158 -11.65 18.76 8.31
N HIS A 159 -11.98 19.70 7.41
CA HIS A 159 -13.30 20.31 7.29
C HIS A 159 -14.01 19.93 5.97
N ALA A 160 -13.42 19.02 5.20
CA ALA A 160 -13.98 18.55 3.94
C ALA A 160 -14.92 17.37 4.19
N SER A 161 -15.76 17.06 3.20
CA SER A 161 -16.59 15.85 3.26
C SER A 161 -15.73 14.59 3.12
N PRO A 162 -16.14 13.44 3.69
CA PRO A 162 -15.47 12.16 3.45
C PRO A 162 -15.34 11.82 1.96
N ALA A 163 -16.32 12.24 1.15
CA ALA A 163 -16.29 12.07 -0.31
C ALA A 163 -15.18 12.89 -0.97
N ALA A 164 -14.87 14.10 -0.49
CA ALA A 164 -13.77 14.90 -1.01
C ALA A 164 -12.41 14.27 -0.70
N LEU A 165 -12.23 13.73 0.52
CA LEU A 165 -11.04 12.97 0.86
C LEU A 165 -10.91 11.70 0.00
N ALA A 166 -11.98 10.91 -0.11
CA ALA A 166 -11.98 9.69 -0.92
C ALA A 166 -11.65 9.97 -2.39
N LYS A 167 -12.20 11.07 -2.93
CA LYS A 167 -11.88 11.51 -4.29
C LYS A 167 -10.39 11.79 -4.46
N SER A 168 -9.75 12.48 -3.52
CA SER A 168 -8.32 12.79 -3.59
C SER A 168 -7.46 11.54 -3.40
N VAL A 169 -7.82 10.68 -2.45
CA VAL A 169 -7.08 9.45 -2.12
C VAL A 169 -7.10 8.43 -3.25
N LEU A 170 -8.19 8.39 -4.02
CA LEU A 170 -8.39 7.40 -5.09
C LEU A 170 -8.24 8.02 -6.50
N ALA A 171 -7.76 9.26 -6.62
CA ALA A 171 -7.79 10.01 -7.86
C ALA A 171 -7.02 9.30 -8.99
N GLU A 172 -5.83 8.78 -8.68
CA GLU A 172 -4.94 8.19 -9.68
C GLU A 172 -5.09 6.69 -9.87
N VAL A 173 -5.62 5.98 -8.86
CA VAL A 173 -5.72 4.51 -8.86
C VAL A 173 -6.34 3.96 -10.16
N PRO A 174 -7.44 4.52 -10.71
CA PRO A 174 -7.99 4.02 -11.98
C PRO A 174 -6.99 4.06 -13.14
N ASN A 175 -6.21 5.15 -13.27
CA ASN A 175 -5.21 5.28 -14.33
C ASN A 175 -4.05 4.30 -14.09
N GLN A 176 -3.56 4.21 -12.86
CA GLN A 176 -2.46 3.31 -12.47
C GLN A 176 -2.79 1.82 -12.76
N VAL A 177 -4.07 1.41 -12.59
CA VAL A 177 -4.56 0.08 -12.95
C VAL A 177 -4.54 -0.12 -14.46
N VAL A 178 -5.08 0.85 -15.21
CA VAL A 178 -5.16 0.79 -16.68
C VAL A 178 -3.76 0.75 -17.30
N ASP A 179 -2.84 1.59 -16.82
CA ASP A 179 -1.46 1.66 -17.30
C ASP A 179 -0.72 0.34 -17.10
N TYR A 180 -0.90 -0.30 -15.94
CA TYR A 180 -0.30 -1.61 -15.68
C TYR A 180 -0.79 -2.67 -16.68
N TYR A 181 -2.10 -2.89 -16.80
CA TYR A 181 -2.61 -3.98 -17.63
C TYR A 181 -2.41 -3.72 -19.12
N ASN A 182 -2.52 -2.47 -19.57
CA ASN A 182 -2.17 -2.09 -20.94
C ASN A 182 -0.68 -2.34 -21.22
N GLY A 183 0.21 -1.95 -20.30
CA GLY A 183 1.65 -2.19 -20.42
C GLY A 183 2.03 -3.67 -20.46
N LYS A 184 1.22 -4.55 -19.85
CA LYS A 184 1.37 -6.02 -19.91
C LYS A 184 0.61 -6.67 -21.08
N ALA A 185 -0.11 -5.90 -21.89
CA ALA A 185 -1.01 -6.39 -22.94
C ALA A 185 -2.07 -7.39 -22.43
N ILE A 186 -2.48 -7.27 -21.16
CA ILE A 186 -3.52 -8.09 -20.54
C ILE A 186 -4.86 -7.38 -20.73
N LYS A 187 -5.81 -8.05 -21.37
CA LYS A 187 -7.15 -7.52 -21.60
C LYS A 187 -8.09 -7.88 -20.45
N PRO A 188 -9.09 -7.03 -20.13
CA PRO A 188 -10.16 -7.41 -19.21
C PRO A 188 -10.87 -8.67 -19.70
N LYS A 189 -11.18 -9.60 -18.79
CA LYS A 189 -12.02 -10.76 -19.12
C LYS A 189 -13.44 -10.30 -19.44
N CYS A 190 -14.11 -10.99 -20.36
CA CYS A 190 -15.50 -10.69 -20.66
C CYS A 190 -16.38 -11.08 -19.46
N MET A 191 -17.45 -10.32 -19.16
CA MET A 191 -18.31 -10.59 -17.99
C MET A 191 -18.86 -12.02 -17.93
N SER A 192 -19.13 -12.64 -19.09
CA SER A 192 -19.59 -14.04 -19.18
C SER A 192 -18.55 -15.07 -18.71
N GLU A 193 -17.26 -14.77 -18.86
CA GLU A 193 -16.16 -15.63 -18.44
C GLU A 193 -15.91 -15.52 -16.93
N TYR A 194 -16.16 -14.33 -16.36
CA TYR A 194 -16.05 -14.09 -14.92
C TYR A 194 -17.06 -14.91 -14.11
N GLU A 195 -18.33 -14.90 -14.51
CA GLU A 195 -19.38 -15.66 -13.83
C GLU A 195 -19.12 -17.17 -13.87
N SER A 196 -18.60 -17.69 -14.99
CA SER A 196 -18.26 -19.10 -15.15
C SER A 196 -17.06 -19.54 -14.29
N SER A 197 -16.10 -18.64 -14.05
CA SER A 197 -14.92 -18.92 -13.22
C SER A 197 -15.23 -18.97 -11.72
N ARG A 198 -16.23 -18.24 -11.24
CA ARG A 198 -16.68 -18.29 -9.83
C ARG A 198 -17.43 -19.57 -9.47
N THR A 199 -18.13 -20.19 -10.41
CA THR A 199 -18.87 -21.44 -10.18
C THR A 199 -17.97 -22.67 -10.08
N LEU A 200 -16.69 -22.54 -10.48
CA LEU A 200 -15.71 -23.64 -10.51
C LEU A 200 -14.69 -23.60 -9.36
N ALA A 201 -14.70 -22.56 -8.52
CA ALA A 201 -13.90 -22.52 -7.30
C ALA A 201 -14.71 -23.18 -6.15
N PRO A 202 -14.18 -24.26 -5.52
CA PRO A 202 -14.87 -24.98 -4.45
C PRO A 202 -15.00 -24.17 -3.15
#